data_AF-A0A951E655-F1
#
_entry.id   AF-A0A951E655-F1
#
_cell.length_a   1.000
_cell.length_b   1.000
_cell.length_c   1.000
_cell.angle_alpha   90.00
_cell.angle_beta   90.00
_cell.angle_gamma   90.00
#
_symmetry.space_group_name_H-M   'P 1'
#
loop_
_entity.id
_entity.type
_entity.pdbx_description
1 polymer ?
#
loop_
_entity_poly.entity_id
_entity_poly.type
_entity_poly.pdbx_seq_one_letter_code
_entity_poly.pdbx_strand_id
1 'polypeptide(L)'
;MEEIPSEIEQLFDDANGDLAVGELPGAIDKYRRCVEQLPNFFDGWHALGMALMKNGNYQDAIEAGKKAVELRPNDQLAWSSLSLFYVRNSQIKEAEAAGAKARILSWGGKIVRE
;
A
#
# COMPACT_ATOMS: atom_id res chain seq x y z
N MET A 1 6.54 17.39 -9.13
CA MET A 1 5.39 16.47 -9.00
C MET A 1 5.81 15.20 -9.70
N GLU A 2 5.54 14.04 -9.12
CA GLU A 2 5.86 12.76 -9.74
C GLU A 2 4.97 12.63 -10.99
N GLU A 3 5.56 12.67 -12.18
CA GLU A 3 4.82 12.51 -13.43
C GLU A 3 4.49 11.04 -13.63
N ILE A 4 3.24 10.68 -13.34
CA ILE A 4 2.71 9.35 -13.64
C ILE A 4 2.42 9.32 -15.13
N PRO A 5 2.98 8.37 -15.90
CA PRO A 5 2.66 8.24 -17.32
C PRO A 5 1.16 7.98 -17.49
N SER A 6 0.54 8.60 -18.49
CA SER A 6 -0.91 8.45 -18.74
C SER A 6 -1.35 7.00 -18.95
N GLU A 7 -0.46 6.17 -19.49
CA GLU A 7 -0.70 4.72 -19.65
C GLU A 7 -0.79 4.00 -18.30
N ILE A 8 0.01 4.41 -17.31
CA ILE A 8 -0.01 3.86 -15.95
C ILE A 8 -1.23 4.36 -15.18
N GLU A 9 -1.58 5.63 -15.35
CA GLU A 9 -2.80 6.22 -14.77
C GLU A 9 -4.04 5.48 -15.27
N GLN A 10 -4.16 5.27 -16.59
CA GLN A 10 -5.26 4.52 -17.18
C GLN A 10 -5.31 3.06 -16.68
N LEU A 11 -4.16 2.40 -16.59
CA LEU A 11 -4.07 1.03 -16.07
C LEU A 11 -4.47 0.95 -14.60
N PHE A 12 -4.11 1.95 -13.81
CA PHE A 12 -4.47 2.05 -12.40
C PHE A 12 -5.98 2.30 -12.22
N ASP A 13 -6.58 3.15 -13.04
CA ASP A 13 -8.02 3.38 -13.03
C ASP A 13 -8.82 2.14 -13.44
N ASP A 14 -8.34 1.40 -14.43
CA ASP A 14 -8.95 0.13 -14.83
C ASP A 14 -8.85 -0.92 -13.71
N ALA A 15 -7.71 -0.97 -13.00
CA ALA A 15 -7.53 -1.81 -11.82
C ALA A 15 -8.46 -1.41 -10.66
N ASN A 16 -8.70 -0.11 -10.46
CA ASN A 16 -9.68 0.40 -9.51
C ASN A 16 -11.11 -0.05 -9.87
N GLY A 17 -11.44 -0.03 -11.17
CA GLY A 17 -12.70 -0.55 -11.69
C GLY A 17 -12.92 -2.02 -11.37
N ASP A 18 -11.94 -2.87 -11.68
CA ASP A 18 -11.95 -4.30 -11.34
C ASP A 18 -12.12 -4.53 -9.82
N LEU A 19 -11.37 -3.77 -9.00
CA LEU A 19 -11.44 -3.86 -7.56
C LEU A 19 -12.85 -3.51 -7.04
N ALA A 20 -13.52 -2.55 -7.66
CA ALA A 20 -14.86 -2.11 -7.27
C ALA A 20 -15.94 -3.16 -7.60
N VAL A 21 -15.79 -3.89 -8.71
CA VAL A 21 -16.71 -4.98 -9.07
C VAL A 21 -16.38 -6.32 -8.39
N GLY A 22 -15.26 -6.38 -7.65
CA GLY A 22 -14.84 -7.56 -6.90
C GLY A 22 -13.97 -8.54 -7.71
N GLU A 23 -13.54 -8.16 -8.91
CA GLU A 23 -12.60 -8.93 -9.74
C GLU A 23 -11.17 -8.75 -9.21
N LEU A 24 -10.92 -9.30 -8.02
CA LEU A 24 -9.64 -9.18 -7.32
C LEU A 24 -8.43 -9.67 -8.13
N PRO A 25 -8.48 -10.82 -8.83
CA PRO A 25 -7.33 -11.31 -9.58
C PRO A 25 -6.93 -10.37 -10.73
N GLY A 26 -7.92 -9.81 -11.45
CA GLY A 26 -7.69 -8.85 -12.53
C GLY A 26 -7.10 -7.54 -12.02
N ALA A 27 -7.66 -7.01 -10.93
CA ALA A 27 -7.14 -5.83 -10.26
C ALA A 27 -5.68 -6.01 -9.82
N ILE A 28 -5.36 -7.15 -9.20
CA ILE A 28 -4.00 -7.47 -8.73
C ILE A 28 -2.99 -7.51 -9.89
N ASP A 29 -3.34 -8.15 -11.01
CA ASP A 29 -2.47 -8.22 -12.19
C ASP A 29 -2.16 -6.81 -12.72
N LYS A 30 -3.19 -5.98 -12.86
CA LYS A 30 -3.05 -4.61 -13.36
C LYS A 30 -2.25 -3.73 -12.41
N TYR A 31 -2.51 -3.78 -11.10
CA TYR A 31 -1.71 -3.06 -10.11
C TYR A 31 -0.25 -3.52 -10.10
N ARG A 32 0.01 -4.83 -10.27
CA ARG A 32 1.38 -5.35 -10.37
C ARG A 32 2.10 -4.73 -11.57
N ARG A 33 1.45 -4.69 -12.73
CA ARG A 33 1.98 -4.04 -13.94
C ARG A 33 2.20 -2.54 -13.75
N CYS A 34 1.38 -1.85 -12.95
CA CYS A 34 1.63 -0.44 -12.60
C CYS A 34 2.93 -0.29 -11.83
N VAL A 35 3.13 -1.08 -10.77
CA VAL A 35 4.34 -0.97 -9.92
C VAL A 35 5.60 -1.53 -10.56
N GLU A 36 5.49 -2.44 -11.52
CA GLU A 36 6.62 -2.93 -12.31
C GLU A 36 7.15 -1.86 -13.27
N GLN A 37 6.25 -1.07 -13.87
CA GLN A 37 6.62 0.03 -14.76
C GLN A 37 7.01 1.30 -13.98
N LEU A 38 6.36 1.56 -12.86
CA LEU A 38 6.63 2.70 -11.99
C LEU A 38 6.90 2.20 -10.55
N PRO A 39 8.13 1.74 -10.25
CA PRO A 39 8.46 1.19 -8.93
C PRO A 39 8.41 2.22 -7.80
N ASN A 40 8.41 3.51 -8.13
CA ASN A 40 8.26 4.59 -7.16
C ASN A 40 6.80 5.02 -6.94
N PHE A 41 5.83 4.34 -7.58
CA PHE A 41 4.43 4.71 -7.49
C PHE A 41 3.80 4.28 -6.17
N PHE A 42 3.74 5.20 -5.21
CA PHE A 42 3.19 4.92 -3.88
C PHE A 42 1.76 4.37 -3.93
N ASP A 43 0.85 5.05 -4.64
CA ASP A 43 -0.57 4.67 -4.69
C ASP A 43 -0.75 3.30 -5.37
N GLY A 44 0.08 2.97 -6.36
CA GLY A 44 0.15 1.65 -6.98
C GLY A 44 0.49 0.54 -5.97
N TRP A 45 1.55 0.73 -5.18
CA TRP A 45 1.95 -0.25 -4.15
C TRP A 45 0.91 -0.39 -3.04
N HIS A 46 0.30 0.72 -2.63
CA HIS A 46 -0.74 0.72 -1.61
C HIS A 46 -1.99 -0.02 -2.09
N ALA A 47 -2.48 0.29 -3.28
CA ALA A 47 -3.64 -0.36 -3.88
C ALA A 47 -3.40 -1.86 -4.15
N LEU A 48 -2.21 -2.21 -4.65
CA LEU A 48 -1.78 -3.61 -4.82
C LEU A 48 -1.86 -4.37 -3.50
N GLY A 49 -1.29 -3.81 -2.42
CA GLY A 49 -1.32 -4.42 -1.09
C GLY A 49 -2.76 -4.62 -0.58
N MET A 50 -3.63 -3.62 -0.76
CA MET A 50 -5.03 -3.73 -0.38
C MET A 50 -5.79 -4.81 -1.16
N ALA A 51 -5.57 -4.89 -2.48
CA ALA A 51 -6.19 -5.90 -3.33
C ALA A 51 -5.71 -7.32 -2.95
N LEU A 52 -4.40 -7.51 -2.74
CA LEU A 52 -3.81 -8.77 -2.28
C LEU A 52 -4.36 -9.20 -0.91
N MET A 53 -4.48 -8.25 0.03
CA MET A 53 -5.07 -8.52 1.34
C MET A 53 -6.54 -8.94 1.23
N LYS A 54 -7.33 -8.31 0.36
CA LYS A 54 -8.72 -8.71 0.09
C LYS A 54 -8.79 -10.11 -0.53
N ASN A 55 -7.84 -10.45 -1.39
CA ASN A 55 -7.75 -11.76 -2.05
C ASN A 55 -7.20 -12.87 -1.13
N GLY A 56 -6.76 -12.54 0.10
CA GLY A 56 -6.20 -13.49 1.05
C GLY A 56 -4.69 -13.76 0.88
N ASN A 57 -4.04 -13.10 -0.07
CA ASN A 57 -2.59 -13.21 -0.34
C ASN A 57 -1.82 -12.29 0.61
N TYR A 58 -1.80 -12.63 1.90
CA TYR A 58 -1.28 -11.72 2.93
C TYR A 58 0.24 -11.52 2.86
N GLN A 59 1.01 -12.54 2.46
CA GLN A 59 2.46 -12.43 2.31
C GLN A 59 2.84 -11.41 1.22
N ASP A 60 2.25 -11.52 0.03
CA ASP A 60 2.46 -10.55 -1.04
C ASP A 60 1.96 -9.14 -0.65
N ALA A 61 0.86 -9.04 0.09
CA ALA A 61 0.36 -7.76 0.59
C ALA A 61 1.38 -7.08 1.51
N ILE A 62 2.07 -7.86 2.37
CA ILE A 62 3.14 -7.35 3.23
C ILE A 62 4.31 -6.85 2.40
N GLU A 63 4.73 -7.57 1.36
CA GLU A 63 5.82 -7.11 0.48
C GLU A 63 5.46 -5.80 -0.23
N ALA A 64 4.23 -5.67 -0.73
CA ALA A 64 3.73 -4.42 -1.30
C ALA A 64 3.70 -3.28 -0.25
N GLY A 65 3.24 -3.58 0.97
CA GLY A 65 3.23 -2.62 2.07
C GLY A 65 4.64 -2.18 2.51
N LYS A 66 5.62 -3.09 2.48
CA LYS A 66 7.04 -2.76 2.73
C LYS A 66 7.55 -1.78 1.68
N LYS A 67 7.26 -2.02 0.40
CA LYS A 67 7.61 -1.08 -0.67
C LYS A 67 6.95 0.28 -0.47
N ALA A 68 5.67 0.33 -0.10
CA ALA A 68 4.98 1.59 0.20
C ALA A 68 5.65 2.39 1.33
N VAL A 69 6.08 1.74 2.43
CA VAL A 69 6.80 2.43 3.52
C VAL A 69 8.25 2.76 3.18
N GLU A 70 8.89 2.04 2.26
CA GLU A 70 10.21 2.41 1.72
C GLU A 70 10.12 3.69 0.89
N LEU A 71 9.07 3.85 0.08
CA LEU A 71 8.83 5.04 -0.73
C LEU A 71 8.43 6.25 0.10
N ARG A 72 7.55 6.03 1.09
CA ARG A 72 7.09 7.09 2.00
C ARG A 72 7.27 6.67 3.46
N PRO A 73 8.51 6.74 3.99
CA PRO A 73 8.80 6.29 5.35
C PRO A 73 8.18 7.17 6.45
N ASN A 74 7.76 8.39 6.11
CA ASN A 74 7.13 9.31 7.04
C ASN A 74 5.59 9.38 6.87
N ASP A 75 5.02 8.52 6.03
CA ASP A 75 3.58 8.50 5.76
C ASP A 75 2.86 7.58 6.75
N GLN A 76 1.95 8.17 7.53
CA GLN A 76 1.17 7.44 8.53
C GLN A 76 0.29 6.34 7.89
N LEU A 77 -0.29 6.61 6.72
CA LEU A 77 -1.17 5.68 6.02
C LEU A 77 -0.40 4.43 5.58
N ALA A 78 0.83 4.62 5.08
CA ALA A 78 1.71 3.53 4.65
C ALA A 78 1.98 2.55 5.80
N TRP A 79 2.41 3.07 6.96
CA TRP A 79 2.67 2.25 8.15
C TRP A 79 1.41 1.60 8.74
N SER A 80 0.28 2.31 8.69
CA SER A 80 -1.02 1.76 9.13
C SER A 80 -1.45 0.59 8.26
N SER A 81 -1.26 0.70 6.94
CA SER A 81 -1.59 -0.35 5.97
C SER A 81 -0.69 -1.57 6.13
N LEU A 82 0.62 -1.36 6.29
CA LEU A 82 1.57 -2.45 6.57
C LEU A 82 1.24 -3.17 7.88
N SER A 83 0.90 -2.42 8.94
CA SER A 83 0.44 -2.99 10.21
C SER A 83 -0.80 -3.88 10.02
N LEU A 84 -1.79 -3.40 9.27
CA LEU A 84 -2.99 -4.17 8.94
C LEU A 84 -2.66 -5.47 8.19
N PHE A 85 -1.76 -5.42 7.21
CA PHE A 85 -1.36 -6.62 6.46
C PHE A 85 -0.69 -7.66 7.37
N TYR A 86 0.16 -7.24 8.30
CA TYR A 86 0.74 -8.12 9.31
C TYR A 86 -0.31 -8.73 10.25
N VAL A 87 -1.30 -7.94 10.71
CA VAL A 87 -2.42 -8.48 11.52
C VAL A 87 -3.16 -9.58 10.77
N ARG A 88 -3.47 -9.34 9.48
CA ARG A 88 -4.18 -10.31 8.64
C ARG A 88 -3.37 -11.58 8.38
N ASN A 89 -2.05 -11.47 8.38
CA ASN A 89 -1.13 -12.61 8.28
C ASN A 89 -0.79 -13.25 9.66
N SER A 90 -1.45 -12.86 10.75
CA SER A 90 -1.18 -13.31 12.13
C SER A 90 0.23 -12.97 12.66
N GLN A 91 0.95 -12.04 12.05
CA GLN A 91 2.27 -11.57 12.48
C GLN A 91 2.12 -10.40 13.46
N ILE A 92 1.66 -10.71 14.67
CA ILE A 92 1.25 -9.68 15.65
C ILE A 92 2.43 -8.80 16.09
N LYS A 93 3.62 -9.36 16.27
CA LYS A 93 4.80 -8.58 16.71
C LYS A 93 5.19 -7.52 15.69
N GLU A 94 5.26 -7.90 14.42
CA GLU A 94 5.55 -6.98 13.31
C GLU A 94 4.42 -5.95 13.12
N ALA A 95 3.17 -6.37 13.29
CA ALA A 95 2.02 -5.46 13.26
C ALA A 95 2.10 -4.37 14.32
N GLU A 96 2.45 -4.72 15.57
CA GLU A 96 2.63 -3.78 16.67
C GLU A 96 3.77 -2.79 16.38
N ALA A 97 4.88 -3.27 15.83
CA ALA A 97 6.00 -2.41 15.46
C ALA A 97 5.63 -1.41 14.36
N ALA A 98 4.96 -1.86 13.30
CA ALA A 98 4.47 -1.00 12.23
C ALA A 98 3.41 0.00 12.72
N GLY A 99 2.48 -0.46 13.57
CA GLY A 99 1.44 0.38 14.17
C GLY A 99 2.00 1.42 15.14
N ALA A 100 3.05 1.08 15.90
CA ALA A 100 3.76 2.02 16.75
C ALA A 100 4.41 3.14 15.92
N LYS A 101 5.05 2.81 14.80
CA LYS A 101 5.58 3.82 13.87
C LYS A 101 4.48 4.72 13.31
N ALA A 102 3.35 4.16 12.88
CA ALA A 102 2.21 4.94 12.41
C ALA A 102 1.71 5.93 13.48
N ARG A 103 1.61 5.50 14.74
CA ARG A 103 1.21 6.37 15.87
C ARG A 103 2.23 7.48 16.13
N ILE A 104 3.53 7.16 16.11
CA ILE A 104 4.60 8.15 16.28
C ILE A 104 4.52 9.20 15.18
N LEU A 105 4.31 8.81 13.91
CA LEU A 105 4.17 9.75 12.80
C LEU A 105 2.90 10.61 12.92
N SER A 106 1.79 10.02 13.37
CA SER A 106 0.56 10.75 13.68
C SER A 106 0.78 11.84 14.74
N TRP A 107 1.59 11.54 15.76
CA TRP A 107 1.98 12.49 16.77
C TRP A 107 3.05 13.47 16.26
N GLY A 108 4.02 13.05 15.45
CA GLY A 108 5.01 13.93 14.83
C GLY A 108 4.38 15.04 13.99
N GLY A 109 3.26 14.77 13.31
CA GLY A 109 2.44 15.80 12.64
C GLY A 109 1.65 16.72 13.59
N LYS A 110 1.39 16.29 14.84
CA LYS A 110 0.78 17.11 15.90
C LYS A 110 1.81 17.82 16.81
N ILE A 111 3.07 17.37 16.79
CA ILE A 111 4.19 17.92 17.56
C ILE A 111 5.14 18.69 16.61
N VAL A 112 4.61 19.31 15.56
CA VAL A 112 5.25 20.53 15.06
C VAL A 112 4.95 21.60 16.11
N ARG A 113 5.86 21.69 17.08
CA ARG A 113 5.84 22.70 18.14
C ARG A 113 6.04 24.08 17.51
N GLU A 114 5.27 25.05 18.02
CA GLU A 114 5.60 26.48 17.98
C GLU A 114 7.04 26.76 18.42
#